data_AF-A0A7J9AXC0-F1
#
_entry.id   AF-A0A7J9AXC0-F1
#
_cell.length_a   1.000
_cell.length_b   1.000
_cell.length_c   1.000
_cell.angle_alpha   90.00
_cell.angle_beta   90.00
_cell.angle_gamma   90.00
#
_symmetry.space_group_name_H-M   'P 1'
#
loop_
_entity.id
_entity.type
_entity.pdbx_description
1 polymer ?
#
loop_
_entity_poly.entity_id
_entity_poly.type
_entity_poly.pdbx_seq_one_letter_code
_entity_poly.pdbx_strand_id
1 'polypeptide(L)'
;GCEKEAAEANGSDESKNECLTRFSWALVHSRRTEDVERGIAMLEASIASTTDPLKMREKLYLLAVGHFRRGDYSRSRELVEQCLMVEPEWRQAQSLKKAIEDRITKDGVIGIGIAVSAAGLIAGGIAAALSRK
;
A
#
# COMPACT_ATOMS: atom_id res chain seq x y z
N GLY A 1 14.36 0.82 -28.98
CA GLY A 1 13.08 1.03 -28.27
C GLY A 1 12.91 -0.15 -27.37
N CYS A 2 12.82 0.07 -26.05
CA CYS A 2 13.05 -0.96 -25.02
C CYS A 2 12.15 -2.21 -25.10
N GLU A 3 11.18 -2.21 -26.00
CA GLU A 3 10.30 -3.35 -26.29
C GLU A 3 10.94 -4.38 -27.24
N LYS A 4 11.95 -4.01 -28.04
CA LYS A 4 12.63 -4.91 -28.99
C LYS A 4 13.94 -5.52 -28.51
N GLU A 5 14.55 -5.01 -27.45
CA GLU A 5 15.86 -5.51 -26.97
C GLU A 5 15.73 -6.55 -25.85
N ALA A 6 14.53 -6.77 -25.30
CA ALA A 6 14.30 -7.79 -24.27
C ALA A 6 14.13 -9.22 -24.83
N ALA A 7 13.88 -9.37 -26.14
CA ALA A 7 13.70 -10.68 -26.77
C ALA A 7 15.02 -11.37 -27.16
N GLU A 8 16.11 -10.63 -27.28
CA GLU A 8 17.36 -11.13 -27.88
C GLU A 8 18.56 -11.16 -26.92
N ALA A 9 18.37 -10.82 -25.64
CA ALA A 9 19.44 -10.88 -24.66
C ALA A 9 19.46 -12.24 -23.94
N ASN A 10 20.47 -13.04 -24.24
CA ASN A 10 20.94 -14.18 -23.44
C ASN A 10 21.53 -13.72 -22.06
N GLY A 11 20.98 -12.66 -21.47
CA GLY A 11 21.33 -12.18 -20.13
C GLY A 11 20.63 -13.01 -19.08
N SER A 12 21.36 -13.35 -18.01
CA SER A 12 20.85 -14.09 -16.84
C SER A 12 19.48 -13.57 -16.41
N ASP A 13 18.57 -14.48 -16.06
CA ASP A 13 17.21 -14.17 -15.56
C ASP A 13 17.21 -13.05 -14.52
N GLU A 14 18.22 -13.01 -13.65
CA GLU A 14 18.49 -11.96 -12.67
C GLU A 14 18.49 -10.54 -13.28
N SER A 15 19.29 -10.29 -14.34
CA SER A 15 19.44 -8.96 -14.93
C SER A 15 18.18 -8.51 -15.66
N LYS A 16 17.47 -9.44 -16.30
CA LYS A 16 16.14 -9.17 -16.88
C LYS A 16 15.17 -8.75 -15.78
N ASN A 17 15.24 -9.43 -14.64
CA ASN A 17 14.36 -9.18 -13.51
C ASN A 17 14.59 -7.79 -12.88
N GLU A 18 15.85 -7.38 -12.74
CA GLU A 18 16.21 -6.03 -12.28
C GLU A 18 15.73 -4.95 -13.25
N CYS A 19 15.94 -5.14 -14.56
CA CYS A 19 15.44 -4.22 -15.59
C CYS A 19 13.91 -4.12 -15.56
N LEU A 20 13.21 -5.25 -15.45
CA LEU A 20 11.74 -5.29 -15.32
C LEU A 20 11.27 -4.56 -14.07
N THR A 21 11.97 -4.72 -12.94
CA THR A 21 11.61 -4.04 -11.69
C THR A 21 11.75 -2.52 -11.84
N ARG A 22 12.86 -2.03 -12.41
CA ARG A 22 13.07 -0.60 -12.67
C ARG A 22 12.06 -0.02 -13.65
N PHE A 23 11.76 -0.76 -14.72
CA PHE A 23 10.78 -0.34 -15.70
C PHE A 23 9.37 -0.30 -15.11
N SER A 24 8.99 -1.33 -14.35
CA SER A 24 7.69 -1.38 -13.67
C SER A 24 7.56 -0.27 -12.63
N TRP A 25 8.65 0.07 -11.92
CA TRP A 25 8.68 1.23 -11.02
C TRP A 25 8.32 2.52 -11.75
N ALA A 26 8.92 2.77 -12.92
CA ALA A 26 8.60 3.96 -13.73
C ALA A 26 7.14 3.95 -14.19
N LEU A 27 6.63 2.79 -14.60
CA LEU A 27 5.24 2.61 -15.06
C LEU A 27 4.22 2.85 -13.94
N VAL A 28 4.39 2.25 -12.76
CA VAL A 28 3.47 2.50 -11.63
C VAL A 28 3.54 3.95 -11.15
N HIS A 29 4.61 4.68 -11.47
CA HIS A 29 4.72 6.10 -11.18
C HIS A 29 4.15 7.03 -12.27
N SER A 30 3.76 6.50 -13.43
CA SER A 30 3.19 7.27 -14.55
C SER A 30 1.83 7.89 -14.22
N ARG A 31 1.48 8.97 -14.93
CA ARG A 31 0.18 9.66 -14.80
C ARG A 31 -0.96 8.93 -15.52
N ARG A 32 -0.64 8.06 -16.48
CA ARG A 32 -1.64 7.31 -17.26
C ARG A 32 -1.99 6.02 -16.53
N THR A 33 -3.28 5.77 -16.33
CA THR A 33 -3.76 4.54 -15.68
C THR A 33 -3.32 3.28 -16.44
N GLU A 34 -3.32 3.34 -17.77
CA GLU A 34 -2.86 2.24 -18.65
C GLU A 34 -1.40 1.84 -18.37
N ASP A 35 -0.52 2.83 -18.15
CA ASP A 35 0.88 2.56 -17.80
C ASP A 35 0.97 1.91 -16.42
N VAL A 36 0.18 2.36 -15.45
CA VAL A 36 0.14 1.79 -14.10
C VAL A 36 -0.33 0.33 -14.14
N GLU A 37 -1.38 0.03 -14.89
CA GLU A 37 -1.89 -1.34 -15.07
C GLU A 37 -0.87 -2.25 -15.77
N ARG A 38 -0.18 -1.73 -16.80
CA ARG A 38 0.92 -2.46 -17.44
C ARG A 38 2.06 -2.75 -16.45
N GLY A 39 2.40 -1.79 -15.59
CA GLY A 39 3.41 -1.96 -14.53
C GLY A 39 3.00 -3.01 -13.49
N ILE A 40 1.73 -3.04 -13.09
CA ILE A 40 1.16 -4.05 -12.18
C ILE A 40 1.30 -5.46 -12.80
N ALA A 41 0.84 -5.65 -14.03
CA ALA A 41 0.90 -6.94 -14.71
C ALA A 41 2.35 -7.45 -14.87
N MET A 42 3.29 -6.55 -15.16
CA MET A 42 4.71 -6.88 -15.26
C MET A 42 5.31 -7.29 -13.90
N LEU A 43 4.91 -6.64 -12.80
CA LEU A 43 5.34 -7.01 -11.45
C LEU A 43 4.78 -8.37 -11.03
N GLU A 44 3.51 -8.65 -11.31
CA GLU A 44 2.89 -9.96 -10.98
C GLU A 44 3.59 -11.11 -11.70
N ALA A 45 3.88 -10.95 -12.99
CA ALA A 45 4.63 -11.94 -13.75
C ALA A 45 6.06 -12.13 -13.21
N SER A 46 6.72 -11.04 -12.80
CA SER A 46 8.08 -11.06 -12.25
C SER A 46 8.16 -11.72 -10.86
N ILE A 47 7.12 -11.60 -10.03
CA ILE A 47 7.07 -12.21 -8.70
C ILE A 47 7.13 -13.74 -8.80
N ALA A 48 6.44 -14.34 -9.77
CA ALA A 48 6.45 -15.79 -9.98
C ALA A 48 7.85 -16.35 -10.26
N SER A 49 8.71 -15.55 -10.91
CA SER A 49 10.09 -15.92 -11.23
C SER A 49 11.10 -15.53 -10.15
N THR A 50 10.66 -15.03 -9.00
CA THR A 50 11.53 -14.52 -7.93
C THR A 50 11.61 -15.48 -6.76
N THR A 51 12.77 -16.09 -6.56
CA THR A 51 13.02 -17.03 -5.45
C THR A 51 13.52 -16.33 -4.19
N ASP A 52 14.14 -15.16 -4.34
CA ASP A 52 14.77 -14.44 -3.22
C ASP A 52 13.73 -13.63 -2.42
N PRO A 53 13.58 -13.87 -1.10
CA PRO A 53 12.53 -13.25 -0.29
C PRO A 53 12.70 -11.73 -0.15
N LEU A 54 13.94 -11.21 -0.18
CA LEU A 54 14.18 -9.77 -0.10
C LEU A 54 13.76 -9.07 -1.38
N LYS A 55 14.08 -9.65 -2.54
CA LYS A 55 13.64 -9.14 -3.85
C LYS A 55 12.14 -9.27 -4.04
N MET A 56 11.55 -10.38 -3.57
CA MET A 56 10.11 -10.59 -3.60
C MET A 56 9.38 -9.52 -2.78
N ARG A 57 9.90 -9.21 -1.58
CA ARG A 57 9.37 -8.15 -0.72
C ARG A 57 9.38 -6.78 -1.40
N GLU A 58 10.47 -6.41 -2.07
CA GLU A 58 10.55 -5.14 -2.80
C GLU A 58 9.48 -5.05 -3.91
N LYS A 59 9.29 -6.13 -4.67
CA LYS A 59 8.29 -6.18 -5.74
C LYS A 59 6.86 -6.15 -5.24
N LEU A 60 6.57 -6.86 -4.14
CA LEU A 60 5.27 -6.79 -3.48
C LEU A 60 4.94 -5.37 -3.00
N TYR A 61 5.96 -4.64 -2.51
CA TYR A 61 5.78 -3.24 -2.17
C TYR A 61 5.46 -2.36 -3.39
N LEU A 62 6.15 -2.55 -4.51
CA LEU A 62 5.84 -1.83 -5.76
C LEU A 62 4.45 -2.17 -6.30
N LEU A 63 4.05 -3.43 -6.20
CA LEU A 63 2.72 -3.90 -6.59
C LEU A 63 1.65 -3.23 -5.72
N ALA A 64 1.88 -3.15 -4.40
CA ALA A 64 0.99 -2.45 -3.48
C ALA A 64 0.85 -0.96 -3.83
N VAL A 65 1.95 -0.28 -4.18
CA VAL A 65 1.93 1.12 -4.64
C VAL A 65 1.12 1.26 -5.94
N GLY A 66 1.27 0.32 -6.88
CA GLY A 66 0.47 0.28 -8.11
C GLY A 66 -1.03 0.20 -7.82
N HIS A 67 -1.46 -0.74 -6.97
CA HIS A 67 -2.87 -0.87 -6.58
C HIS A 67 -3.38 0.35 -5.80
N PHE A 68 -2.57 0.94 -4.92
CA PHE A 68 -2.93 2.17 -4.20
C PHE A 68 -3.23 3.31 -5.18
N ARG A 69 -2.43 3.46 -6.23
CA ARG A 69 -2.62 4.49 -7.25
C ARG A 69 -3.81 4.23 -8.16
N ARG A 70 -4.15 2.96 -8.40
CA ARG A 70 -5.38 2.56 -9.12
C ARG A 70 -6.65 2.81 -8.29
N GLY A 71 -6.52 3.06 -6.98
CA GLY A 71 -7.65 3.20 -6.05
C GLY A 71 -8.13 1.86 -5.47
N ASP A 72 -7.40 0.78 -5.71
CA ASP A 72 -7.70 -0.56 -5.18
C ASP A 72 -7.04 -0.74 -3.81
N TYR A 73 -7.58 -0.03 -2.82
CA TYR A 73 -7.02 0.04 -1.47
C TYR A 73 -7.08 -1.29 -0.73
N SER A 74 -8.11 -2.10 -0.98
CA SER A 74 -8.26 -3.44 -0.40
C SER A 74 -7.10 -4.33 -0.82
N ARG A 75 -6.83 -4.41 -2.13
CA ARG A 75 -5.73 -5.24 -2.64
C ARG A 75 -4.37 -4.70 -2.22
N SER A 76 -4.21 -3.38 -2.23
CA SER A 76 -2.99 -2.72 -1.77
C SER A 76 -2.67 -3.07 -0.30
N ARG A 77 -3.68 -3.09 0.59
CA ARG A 77 -3.50 -3.46 2.00
C ARG A 77 -2.99 -4.89 2.16
N GLU A 78 -3.61 -5.87 1.50
CA GLU A 78 -3.21 -7.28 1.58
C GLU A 78 -1.74 -7.48 1.18
N LEU A 79 -1.30 -6.77 0.14
CA LEU A 79 0.06 -6.83 -0.36
C LEU A 79 1.06 -6.21 0.61
N VAL A 80 0.74 -5.05 1.20
CA VAL A 80 1.61 -4.43 2.22
C VAL A 80 1.71 -5.29 3.47
N GLU A 81 0.63 -5.95 3.89
CA GLU A 81 0.66 -6.86 5.03
C GLU A 81 1.59 -8.05 4.77
N GLN A 82 1.58 -8.62 3.56
CA GLN A 82 2.54 -9.65 3.16
C GLN A 82 4.00 -9.13 3.20
N CYS A 83 4.26 -7.88 2.77
CA CYS A 83 5.59 -7.29 2.90
C CYS A 83 6.05 -7.20 4.37
N LEU A 84 5.14 -6.79 5.26
CA LEU A 84 5.41 -6.62 6.69
C LEU A 84 5.55 -7.96 7.43
N MET A 85 5.02 -9.07 6.91
CA MET A 85 5.29 -10.40 7.45
C MET A 85 6.77 -10.80 7.27
N VAL A 86 7.42 -10.33 6.19
CA VAL A 86 8.84 -10.60 5.93
C VAL A 86 9.73 -9.66 6.73
N GLU A 87 9.43 -8.35 6.73
CA GLU A 87 10.17 -7.36 7.51
C GLU A 87 9.20 -6.41 8.24
N PRO A 88 8.90 -6.67 9.52
CA PRO A 88 7.91 -5.88 10.26
C PRO A 88 8.38 -4.45 10.54
N GLU A 89 9.70 -4.20 10.58
CA GLU A 89 10.27 -2.88 10.88
C GLU A 89 10.43 -1.97 9.65
N TRP A 90 9.92 -2.38 8.49
CA TRP A 90 10.05 -1.59 7.27
C TRP A 90 9.17 -0.34 7.28
N ARG A 91 9.77 0.80 7.64
CA ARG A 91 9.06 2.08 7.81
C ARG A 91 8.28 2.54 6.57
N GLN A 92 8.78 2.27 5.36
CA GLN A 92 8.11 2.65 4.11
C GLN A 92 6.81 1.86 3.92
N ALA A 93 6.84 0.54 4.17
CA ALA A 93 5.66 -0.31 4.13
C ALA A 93 4.65 0.07 5.22
N GLN A 94 5.10 0.36 6.45
CA GLN A 94 4.22 0.83 7.53
C GLN A 94 3.54 2.17 7.18
N SER A 95 4.28 3.10 6.59
CA SER A 95 3.73 4.40 6.16
C SER A 95 2.68 4.22 5.06
N LEU A 96 2.96 3.34 4.11
CA LEU A 96 2.00 3.00 3.05
C LEU A 96 0.73 2.34 3.62
N LYS A 97 0.87 1.39 4.57
CA LYS A 97 -0.27 0.77 5.26
C LYS A 97 -1.17 1.82 5.91
N LYS A 98 -0.59 2.75 6.68
CA LYS A 98 -1.35 3.83 7.32
C LYS A 98 -2.06 4.72 6.30
N ALA A 99 -1.40 5.05 5.18
CA ALA A 99 -2.01 5.85 4.12
C ALA A 99 -3.18 5.12 3.44
N ILE A 100 -3.07 3.80 3.25
CA ILE A 100 -4.15 2.95 2.73
C ILE A 100 -5.33 2.93 3.72
N GLU A 101 -5.08 2.69 5.00
CA GLU A 101 -6.12 2.64 6.04
C GLU A 101 -6.85 3.97 6.21
N ASP A 102 -6.12 5.09 6.19
CA ASP A 102 -6.69 6.44 6.22
C ASP A 102 -7.59 6.68 5.01
N ARG A 103 -7.22 6.17 3.83
CA ARG A 103 -7.99 6.32 2.61
C ARG A 103 -9.26 5.46 2.61
N ILE A 104 -9.15 4.19 3.03
CA ILE A 104 -10.31 3.31 3.23
C ILE A 104 -11.27 3.91 4.26
N THR A 105 -10.75 4.46 5.36
CA THR A 105 -11.57 5.11 6.39
C THR A 105 -12.26 6.33 5.82
N LYS A 106 -11.56 7.21 5.08
CA LYS A 106 -12.17 8.41 4.48
C LYS A 106 -13.24 8.08 3.44
N ASP A 107 -12.96 7.13 2.54
CA ASP A 107 -13.93 6.71 1.52
C ASP A 107 -15.09 5.92 2.16
N GLY A 108 -14.85 5.17 3.23
CA GLY A 108 -15.87 4.48 4.02
C GLY A 108 -16.72 5.40 4.92
N VAL A 109 -16.16 6.50 5.42
CA VAL A 109 -16.86 7.52 6.22
C VAL A 109 -17.91 8.26 5.39
N ILE A 110 -17.78 8.30 4.06
CA ILE A 110 -18.80 8.88 3.18
C ILE A 110 -20.08 8.00 3.15
N GLY A 111 -20.00 6.70 3.49
CA GLY A 111 -21.14 5.78 3.54
C GLY A 111 -21.61 5.40 4.95
N ILE A 112 -20.88 5.80 5.98
CA ILE A 112 -21.15 5.43 7.37
C ILE A 112 -21.47 6.71 8.15
N GLY A 113 -22.74 7.09 8.12
CA GLY A 113 -23.31 7.87 9.21
C GLY A 113 -23.31 7.03 10.49
N ILE A 114 -22.17 6.94 11.19
CA ILE A 114 -22.12 6.43 12.57
C ILE A 114 -21.83 7.66 13.45
N ALA A 115 -22.90 8.33 13.88
CA ALA A 115 -23.73 7.98 15.03
C ALA A 115 -23.04 8.40 16.33
N VAL A 116 -23.58 9.49 16.86
CA VAL A 116 -23.34 10.04 18.19
C VAL A 116 -23.48 8.92 19.22
N SER A 117 -22.40 8.58 19.91
CA SER A 117 -22.48 7.94 21.23
C SER A 117 -21.80 8.84 22.23
N ALA A 118 -22.64 9.62 22.90
CA ALA A 118 -22.33 10.50 24.02
C ALA A 118 -21.65 9.72 25.14
N ALA A 119 -20.32 9.80 25.23
CA ALA A 119 -19.61 9.47 26.46
C ALA A 119 -19.58 10.73 27.32
N GLY A 120 -20.40 10.71 28.37
CA GLY A 120 -20.75 11.84 29.20
C GLY A 120 -19.56 12.59 29.79
N LEU A 121 -19.68 13.91 29.76
CA LEU A 121 -19.09 14.83 30.72
C LEU A 121 -19.60 14.46 32.12
N ILE A 122 -18.99 13.44 32.73
CA ILE A 122 -19.18 13.17 34.16
C ILE A 122 -18.40 14.26 34.90
N ALA A 123 -19.14 15.31 35.24
CA ALA A 123 -19.05 16.06 36.49
C ALA A 123 -17.62 16.39 36.97
N GLY A 124 -16.98 17.33 36.27
CA GLY A 124 -16.02 18.23 36.91
C GLY A 124 -16.74 19.03 37.99
N GLY A 125 -16.28 18.89 39.24
CA GLY A 125 -16.92 19.44 40.42
C GLY A 125 -17.13 20.96 40.39
N ILE A 126 -18.28 21.37 40.93
CA ILE A 126 -18.43 22.67 41.57
C ILE A 126 -18.54 22.40 43.07
N ALA A 127 -17.74 23.17 43.78
CA ALA A 127 -17.49 23.14 45.19
C ALA A 127 -18.70 23.56 46.05
N ALA A 128 -18.63 23.11 47.30
CA ALA A 128 -18.92 23.85 48.54
C ALA A 128 -20.37 24.27 48.87
N ALA A 129 -20.82 23.68 50.00
CA ALA A 129 -21.42 24.34 51.17
C ALA A 129 -22.73 25.13 51.00
N LEU A 130 -23.77 24.74 51.77
CA LEU A 130 -24.24 25.47 52.97
C LEU A 130 -25.60 24.94 53.49
N SER A 131 -25.61 24.61 54.79
CA SER A 131 -26.62 24.85 55.83
C SER A 131 -28.10 24.38 55.73
N ARG A 132 -28.42 23.49 56.69
CA ARG A 132 -29.54 23.50 57.68
C ARG A 132 -30.90 24.11 57.28
N LYS A 133 -31.96 23.31 57.46
CA LYS A 133 -32.99 23.53 58.51
C LYS A 133 -33.67 22.21 58.85
#